data_AF-A0A225DW98-F1
#
_entry.id   AF-A0A225DW98-F1
#
_cell.length_a   1.000
_cell.length_b   1.000
_cell.length_c   1.000
_cell.angle_alpha   90.00
_cell.angle_beta   90.00
_cell.angle_gamma   90.00
#
_symmetry.space_group_name_H-M   'P 1'
#
loop_
_entity.id
_entity.type
_entity.pdbx_description
1 polymer ?
#
loop_
_entity_poly.entity_id
_entity_poly.type
_entity_poly.pdbx_seq_one_letter_code
_entity_poly.pdbx_strand_id
1 'polypeptide(L)'
;MPGMAAKVVITERQQQVLQAMAFSRSCPQGLVHRAEIILLAFDGLTNEEIAQKLRCERHGVGVWRKRWQNAFHPLTVIECMEEPPALRAALEEVLGDLPRAGCGGHVCGRADVSIR
;
A
#
# COMPACT_ATOMS: atom_id res chain seq x y z
N MET A 1 -19.04 18.54 -1.86
CA MET A 1 -18.56 18.32 -3.25
C MET A 1 -17.76 17.04 -3.25
N PRO A 2 -18.16 15.98 -3.97
CA PRO A 2 -17.31 14.79 -4.12
C PRO A 2 -16.12 15.21 -4.99
N GLY A 3 -15.02 15.57 -4.32
CA GLY A 3 -13.82 16.07 -4.99
C GLY A 3 -13.27 14.99 -5.91
N MET A 4 -12.96 15.36 -7.16
CA MET A 4 -12.24 14.51 -8.12
C MET A 4 -11.02 13.93 -7.44
N ALA A 5 -11.11 12.66 -7.08
CA ALA A 5 -10.05 12.00 -6.37
C ALA A 5 -8.99 11.62 -7.41
N ALA A 6 -7.77 12.12 -7.26
CA ALA A 6 -6.70 11.98 -8.23
C ALA A 6 -6.50 10.50 -8.64
N LYS A 7 -6.74 10.18 -9.91
CA LYS A 7 -6.69 8.81 -10.45
C LYS A 7 -5.36 8.17 -10.07
N VAL A 8 -5.42 7.05 -9.34
CA VAL A 8 -4.23 6.28 -9.00
C VAL A 8 -3.85 5.46 -10.23
N VAL A 9 -2.56 5.42 -10.56
CA VAL A 9 -2.01 4.59 -11.63
C VAL A 9 -1.28 3.43 -10.99
N ILE A 10 -1.52 2.21 -11.49
CA ILE A 10 -0.81 0.99 -11.12
C ILE A 10 -0.47 0.22 -12.39
N THR A 11 0.63 -0.53 -12.39
CA THR A 11 0.95 -1.48 -13.48
C THR A 11 0.28 -2.84 -13.23
N GLU A 12 0.18 -3.69 -14.24
CA GLU A 12 -0.42 -5.02 -14.10
C GLU A 12 0.34 -5.90 -13.10
N ARG A 13 1.69 -5.87 -13.12
CA ARG A 13 2.50 -6.61 -12.15
C ARG A 13 2.34 -6.08 -10.74
N GLN A 14 2.33 -4.76 -10.56
CA GLN A 14 2.07 -4.15 -9.25
C GLN A 14 0.68 -4.54 -8.73
N GLN A 15 -0.34 -4.51 -9.60
CA GLN A 15 -1.69 -4.93 -9.26
C GLN A 15 -1.74 -6.39 -8.80
N GLN A 16 -1.08 -7.32 -9.51
CA GLN A 16 -1.04 -8.73 -9.14
C GLN A 16 -0.41 -8.94 -7.75
N VAL A 17 0.69 -8.23 -7.45
CA VAL A 17 1.34 -8.32 -6.14
C VAL A 17 0.46 -7.71 -5.04
N LEU A 18 -0.15 -6.55 -5.27
CA LEU A 18 -1.09 -5.92 -4.33
C LEU A 18 -2.29 -6.84 -4.03
N GLN A 19 -2.84 -7.49 -5.05
CA GLN A 19 -3.92 -8.47 -4.87
C GLN A 19 -3.43 -9.67 -4.07
N ALA A 20 -2.26 -10.24 -4.40
CA ALA A 20 -1.70 -11.35 -3.65
C ALA A 20 -1.48 -10.99 -2.17
N MET A 21 -1.00 -9.77 -1.88
CA MET A 21 -0.88 -9.26 -0.51
C MET A 21 -2.25 -9.12 0.17
N ALA A 22 -3.25 -8.57 -0.52
CA ALA A 22 -4.59 -8.39 0.02
C ALA A 22 -5.30 -9.74 0.34
N PHE A 23 -5.04 -10.78 -0.45
CA PHE A 23 -5.59 -12.12 -0.22
C PHE A 23 -4.76 -12.97 0.75
N SER A 24 -3.51 -12.60 1.01
CA SER A 24 -2.62 -13.38 1.86
C SER A 24 -2.98 -13.26 3.34
N ARG A 25 -3.28 -14.41 3.96
CA ARG A 25 -3.60 -14.49 5.39
C ARG A 25 -2.39 -14.31 6.32
N SER A 26 -1.18 -14.39 5.76
CA SER A 26 0.08 -14.19 6.48
C SER A 26 0.54 -12.72 6.47
N CYS A 27 -0.15 -11.86 5.72
CA CYS A 27 0.19 -10.45 5.68
C CYS A 27 -0.42 -9.71 6.89
N PRO A 28 0.32 -8.76 7.50
CA PRO A 28 -0.20 -7.85 8.50
C PRO A 28 -1.48 -7.16 8.02
N GLN A 29 -2.50 -7.09 8.86
CA GLN A 29 -3.78 -6.46 8.50
C GLN A 29 -3.60 -5.02 8.00
N GLY A 30 -2.63 -4.27 8.55
CA GLY A 30 -2.31 -2.92 8.06
C GLY A 30 -1.84 -2.89 6.60
N LEU A 31 -1.05 -3.87 6.16
CA LEU A 31 -0.60 -3.98 4.77
C LEU A 31 -1.75 -4.34 3.84
N VAL A 32 -2.56 -5.33 4.22
CA VAL A 32 -3.78 -5.72 3.49
C VAL A 32 -4.68 -4.51 3.28
N HIS A 33 -4.97 -3.78 4.36
CA HIS A 33 -5.87 -2.64 4.33
C HIS A 33 -5.36 -1.51 3.42
N ARG A 34 -4.05 -1.25 3.41
CA ARG A 34 -3.43 -0.23 2.56
C ARG A 34 -3.38 -0.66 1.09
N ALA A 35 -3.14 -1.95 0.82
CA ALA A 35 -3.23 -2.50 -0.53
C ALA A 35 -4.65 -2.37 -1.08
N GLU A 36 -5.68 -2.67 -0.27
CA GLU A 36 -7.09 -2.49 -0.65
C GLU A 36 -7.42 -1.02 -0.97
N ILE A 37 -6.91 -0.06 -0.19
CA ILE A 37 -7.09 1.38 -0.48
C ILE A 37 -6.58 1.72 -1.89
N ILE A 38 -5.40 1.24 -2.28
CA ILE A 38 -4.79 1.55 -3.59
C ILE A 38 -5.55 0.86 -4.72
N LEU A 39 -5.96 -0.41 -4.54
CA LEU A 39 -6.76 -1.14 -5.52
C LEU A 39 -8.10 -0.45 -5.77
N LEU A 40 -8.81 -0.02 -4.72
CA LEU A 40 -10.07 0.71 -4.86
C LEU A 40 -9.86 2.12 -5.44
N ALA A 41 -8.75 2.78 -5.12
CA ALA A 41 -8.41 4.08 -5.69
C ALA A 41 -8.04 3.99 -7.18
N PHE A 42 -7.49 2.86 -7.63
CA PHE A 42 -7.26 2.55 -9.04
C PHE A 42 -8.57 2.28 -9.79
N ASP A 43 -9.51 1.57 -9.15
CA ASP A 43 -10.87 1.33 -9.66
C ASP A 43 -11.68 2.64 -9.86
N GLY A 44 -11.15 3.76 -9.38
CA GLY A 44 -11.70 5.10 -9.60
C GLY A 44 -12.60 5.58 -8.46
N LEU A 45 -12.65 4.86 -7.34
CA LEU A 45 -13.46 5.27 -6.19
C LEU A 45 -12.93 6.56 -5.56
N THR A 46 -13.88 7.35 -5.07
CA THR A 46 -13.59 8.54 -4.26
C THR A 46 -13.08 8.13 -2.88
N ASN A 47 -12.38 9.06 -2.22
CA ASN A 47 -11.90 8.81 -0.85
C ASN A 47 -13.05 8.52 0.13
N GLU A 48 -14.26 9.03 -0.15
CA GLU A 48 -15.47 8.78 0.63
C GLU A 48 -15.97 7.35 0.47
N GLU A 49 -16.09 6.87 -0.75
CA GLU A 49 -16.55 5.51 -1.02
C GLU A 49 -15.56 4.48 -0.47
N ILE A 50 -14.26 4.73 -0.61
CA ILE A 50 -13.21 3.87 -0.04
C ILE A 50 -13.31 3.86 1.49
N ALA A 51 -13.42 5.04 2.11
CA ALA A 51 -13.57 5.18 3.56
C ALA A 51 -14.81 4.44 4.09
N GLN A 52 -15.93 4.49 3.36
CA GLN A 52 -17.15 3.76 3.72
C GLN A 52 -16.99 2.25 3.57
N LYS A 53 -16.42 1.77 2.45
CA LYS A 53 -16.19 0.34 2.20
C LYS A 53 -15.25 -0.28 3.24
N LEU A 54 -14.15 0.40 3.53
CA LEU A 54 -13.11 -0.08 4.44
C LEU A 54 -13.34 0.33 5.90
N ARG A 55 -14.42 1.08 6.20
CA ARG A 55 -14.73 1.67 7.50
C ARG A 55 -13.55 2.42 8.12
N CYS A 56 -12.86 3.21 7.30
CA CYS A 56 -11.67 3.98 7.68
C CYS A 56 -11.88 5.47 7.51
N GLU A 57 -10.94 6.25 8.06
CA GLU A 57 -10.99 7.70 7.93
C GLU A 57 -10.59 8.16 6.51
N ARG A 58 -11.41 9.04 5.92
CA ARG A 58 -11.19 9.63 4.58
C ARG A 58 -9.80 10.28 4.46
N HIS A 59 -9.31 10.90 5.53
CA HIS A 59 -8.00 11.54 5.53
C HIS A 59 -6.88 10.53 5.30
N GLY A 60 -6.94 9.37 5.97
CA GLY A 60 -6.00 8.26 5.79
C GLY A 60 -5.94 7.78 4.33
N VAL A 61 -7.09 7.64 3.68
CA VAL A 61 -7.16 7.27 2.25
C VAL A 61 -6.40 8.28 1.37
N GLY A 62 -6.60 9.58 1.61
CA GLY A 62 -5.90 10.64 0.88
C GLY A 62 -4.38 10.61 1.07
N VAL A 63 -3.91 10.32 2.27
CA VAL A 63 -2.47 10.19 2.58
C VAL A 63 -1.86 9.02 1.80
N TRP A 64 -2.52 7.86 1.80
CA TRP A 64 -2.02 6.68 1.09
C TRP A 64 -1.99 6.86 -0.43
N ARG A 65 -3.00 7.54 -1.00
CA ARG A 65 -2.98 7.87 -2.44
C ARG A 65 -1.80 8.77 -2.81
N LYS A 66 -1.53 9.81 -2.02
CA LYS A 66 -0.36 10.70 -2.25
C LYS A 66 0.96 9.94 -2.11
N ARG A 67 1.07 9.09 -1.07
CA ARG A 67 2.26 8.25 -0.88
C ARG A 67 2.47 7.32 -2.06
N TRP A 68 1.42 6.66 -2.54
CA TRP A 68 1.49 5.81 -3.71
C TRP A 68 1.95 6.57 -4.96
N GLN A 69 1.40 7.76 -5.22
CA GLN A 69 1.82 8.58 -6.35
C GLN A 69 3.32 8.92 -6.31
N ASN A 70 3.85 9.24 -5.14
CA ASN A 70 5.28 9.49 -4.96
C ASN A 70 6.14 8.21 -5.12
N ALA A 71 5.60 7.06 -4.71
CA ALA A 71 6.28 5.77 -4.80
C ALA A 71 6.10 5.08 -6.17
N PHE A 72 5.17 5.52 -7.00
CA PHE A 72 4.85 4.87 -8.27
C PHE A 72 6.05 4.83 -9.21
N HIS A 73 6.73 5.97 -9.40
CA HIS A 73 7.90 6.04 -10.28
C HIS A 73 9.04 5.10 -9.85
N PRO A 74 9.52 5.11 -8.59
CA PRO A 74 10.55 4.17 -8.17
C PRO A 74 10.10 2.70 -8.24
N LEU A 75 8.83 2.39 -7.95
CA LEU A 75 8.30 1.02 -8.11
C LEU A 75 8.31 0.56 -9.57
N THR A 76 8.02 1.45 -10.52
CA THR A 76 8.12 1.15 -11.96
C THR A 76 9.56 0.93 -12.41
N VAL A 77 10.52 1.68 -11.87
CA VAL A 77 11.95 1.46 -12.16
C VAL A 77 12.40 0.08 -11.69
N ILE A 78 12.02 -0.31 -10.46
CA ILE A 78 12.30 -1.65 -9.90
C ILE A 78 11.67 -2.74 -10.76
N GLU A 79 10.42 -2.57 -11.19
CA GLU A 79 9.73 -3.52 -12.08
C GLU A 79 10.48 -3.74 -13.41
N CYS A 80 11.15 -2.71 -13.94
CA CYS A 80 11.93 -2.80 -15.17
C CYS A 80 13.36 -3.35 -14.97
N MET A 81 13.93 -3.22 -13.77
CA MET A 81 15.35 -3.52 -13.52
C MET A 81 15.59 -4.81 -12.73
N GLU A 82 14.63 -5.24 -11.90
CA GLU A 82 14.85 -6.31 -10.93
C GLU A 82 13.86 -7.49 -11.05
N GLU A 83 14.26 -8.61 -10.46
CA GLU A 83 13.49 -9.85 -10.39
C GLU A 83 12.18 -9.71 -9.56
N PRO A 84 11.14 -10.53 -9.82
CA PRO A 84 9.84 -10.50 -9.12
C PRO A 84 9.85 -10.38 -7.58
N PRO A 85 10.79 -11.02 -6.83
CA PRO A 85 10.89 -10.85 -5.37
C PRO A 85 11.26 -9.43 -4.92
N ALA A 86 11.94 -8.63 -5.73
CA ALA A 86 12.32 -7.26 -5.37
C ALA A 86 11.11 -6.32 -5.39
N LEU A 87 10.22 -6.50 -6.37
CA LEU A 87 8.99 -5.71 -6.49
C LEU A 87 8.07 -5.87 -5.27
N ARG A 88 7.88 -7.11 -4.78
CA ARG A 88 7.07 -7.34 -3.57
C ARG A 88 7.68 -6.67 -2.35
N ALA A 89 9.00 -6.75 -2.17
CA ALA A 89 9.67 -6.17 -1.01
C ALA A 89 9.56 -4.64 -1.02
N ALA A 90 9.71 -4.03 -2.20
CA ALA A 90 9.52 -2.59 -2.38
C ALA A 90 8.07 -2.16 -2.11
N LEU A 91 7.07 -2.95 -2.55
CA LEU A 91 5.67 -2.69 -2.24
C LEU A 91 5.38 -2.83 -0.74
N GLU A 92 5.92 -3.86 -0.09
CA GLU A 92 5.83 -4.05 1.36
C GLU A 92 6.49 -2.90 2.12
N GLU A 93 7.59 -2.33 1.62
CA GLU A 93 8.23 -1.17 2.21
C GLU A 93 7.37 0.09 2.08
N VAL A 94 6.86 0.37 0.87
CA VAL A 94 5.99 1.51 0.58
C VAL A 94 4.70 1.45 1.42
N LEU A 95 4.11 0.27 1.53
CA LEU A 95 2.86 0.05 2.26
C LEU A 95 3.07 -0.20 3.75
N GLY A 96 4.28 -0.58 4.18
CA GLY A 96 4.57 -1.03 5.53
C GLY A 96 4.42 0.03 6.61
N ASP A 97 4.47 1.32 6.24
CA ASP A 97 4.68 2.41 7.21
C ASP A 97 5.86 2.09 8.12
N LEU A 98 6.92 1.52 7.55
CA LEU A 98 8.18 1.39 8.25
C LEU A 98 8.60 2.80 8.69
N PRO A 99 9.06 2.96 9.95
CA PRO A 99 9.47 4.27 10.45
C PRO A 99 10.46 4.84 9.45
N ARG A 100 10.12 6.01 8.89
CA ARG A 100 10.99 6.74 7.96
C ARG A 100 12.40 6.71 8.55
N ALA A 101 13.38 6.25 7.77
CA ALA A 101 14.78 6.48 8.06
C ALA A 101 15.00 8.00 8.10
N GLY A 102 14.89 8.57 9.30
CA GLY A 102 14.76 10.00 9.50
C GLY A 102 13.92 10.41 10.71
N CYS A 103 13.95 9.67 11.83
CA CYS A 103 13.97 10.20 13.20
C CYS A 103 14.05 9.03 14.19
N GLY A 104 14.98 9.09 15.15
CA GLY A 104 15.24 8.01 16.10
C GLY A 104 14.11 7.72 17.09
N GLY A 105 14.07 6.45 17.52
CA GLY A 105 13.49 6.04 18.81
C GLY A 105 11.98 5.76 18.82
N HIS A 106 11.57 4.54 18.47
CA HIS A 106 11.03 3.56 19.41
C HIS A 106 10.66 2.28 18.64
N VAL A 107 11.35 1.18 18.93
CA VAL A 107 10.92 -0.15 18.53
C VAL A 107 9.72 -0.53 19.41
N CYS A 108 8.51 -0.54 18.84
CA CYS A 108 7.39 -1.22 19.47
C CYS A 108 7.23 -2.57 18.79
N GLY A 109 7.29 -3.63 19.61
CA GLY A 109 7.66 -4.98 19.23
C GLY A 109 6.79 -5.63 18.17
N ARG A 110 7.45 -6.34 17.25
CA ARG A 110 6.81 -7.40 16.48
C ARG A 110 6.65 -8.59 17.43
N ALA A 111 5.41 -8.83 17.82
CA ALA A 111 5.01 -10.10 18.39
C ALA A 111 5.35 -11.22 17.40
N ASP A 112 6.03 -12.21 17.95
CA ASP A 112 6.16 -13.60 17.56
C ASP A 112 5.30 -14.07 16.36
N VAL A 113 5.97 -14.60 15.33
CA VAL A 113 5.42 -15.73 14.59
C VAL A 113 6.46 -16.84 14.62
N SER A 114 6.26 -17.72 15.60
CA SER A 114 6.84 -19.03 15.73
C SER A 114 6.87 -19.77 14.38
N ILE A 115 8.07 -20.15 13.93
CA ILE A 115 8.28 -21.20 12.95
C ILE A 115 8.90 -22.38 13.71
N ARG A 116 8.06 -23.39 13.91
CA ARG A 116 8.31 -24.76 14.42
C ARG A 116 8.51 -24.96 15.91
#